data_AF-A0A537YED6-F1
#
_entry.id   AF-A0A537YED6-F1
#
_cell.length_a   1.000
_cell.length_b   1.000
_cell.length_c   1.000
_cell.angle_alpha   90.00
_cell.angle_beta   90.00
_cell.angle_gamma   90.00
#
_symmetry.space_group_name_H-M   'P 1'
#
loop_
_entity.id
_entity.type
_entity.pdbx_description
1 polymer ?
#
loop_
_entity_poly.entity_id
_entity_poly.type
_entity_poly.pdbx_seq_one_letter_code
_entity_poly.pdbx_strand_id
1 'polypeptide(L)'
;MGPGIEPGERQRLELALAEIDADLVRFATYTQHKSAWRIAATLANKGLTLMHLERYEEGIAVCAEVVRLYGDRPDAPIQVLVAGALLQQGIALSALGRLDEALLAYEDLLRRFGDVAGNPDLAEVVATGRQLRGSSPA
;
A
#
# COMPACT_ATOMS: atom_id res chain seq x y z
N MET A 1 -14.11 0.89 24.51
CA MET A 1 -13.70 0.05 23.38
C MET A 1 -14.89 0.01 22.44
N GLY A 2 -14.82 0.71 21.31
CA GLY A 2 -15.88 0.59 20.29
C GLY A 2 -15.95 -0.86 19.79
N PRO A 3 -17.07 -1.29 19.21
CA PRO A 3 -17.10 -2.61 18.60
C PRO A 3 -16.02 -2.63 17.52
N GLY A 4 -15.02 -3.49 17.69
CA GLY A 4 -14.11 -3.83 16.59
C GLY A 4 -14.92 -4.35 15.40
N ILE A 5 -14.29 -4.46 14.24
CA ILE A 5 -14.90 -4.84 12.95
C ILE A 5 -16.03 -5.86 13.12
N GLU A 6 -17.22 -5.54 12.60
CA GLU A 6 -18.38 -6.41 12.74
C GLU A 6 -18.09 -7.80 12.16
N PRO A 7 -18.54 -8.90 12.79
CA PRO A 7 -18.21 -10.25 12.33
C PRO A 7 -18.58 -10.53 10.86
N GLY A 8 -19.69 -9.95 10.38
CA GLY A 8 -20.13 -10.07 8.98
C GLY A 8 -19.21 -9.31 8.02
N GLU A 9 -18.74 -8.12 8.42
CA GLU A 9 -17.76 -7.35 7.65
C GLU A 9 -16.38 -8.03 7.64
N ARG A 10 -15.93 -8.53 8.80
CA ARG A 10 -14.70 -9.33 8.90
C ARG A 10 -14.74 -10.53 7.95
N GLN A 11 -15.83 -11.30 7.97
CA GLN A 11 -15.97 -12.46 7.08
C GLN A 11 -15.92 -12.05 5.60
N ARG A 12 -16.54 -10.92 5.24
CA ARG A 12 -16.51 -10.40 3.87
C ARG A 12 -15.10 -10.01 3.43
N LEU A 13 -14.35 -9.33 4.31
CA LEU A 13 -12.98 -8.92 4.06
C LEU A 13 -12.03 -10.12 3.95
N GLU A 14 -12.20 -11.15 4.78
CA GLU A 14 -11.44 -12.40 4.68
C GLU A 14 -11.73 -13.15 3.36
N LEU A 15 -13.00 -13.18 2.92
CA LEU A 15 -13.33 -13.76 1.61
C LEU A 15 -12.71 -12.96 0.46
N ALA A 16 -12.77 -11.63 0.52
CA ALA A 16 -12.12 -10.77 -0.46
C ALA A 16 -10.59 -11.00 -0.49
N LEU A 17 -9.96 -11.17 0.67
CA LEU A 17 -8.53 -11.46 0.78
C LEU A 17 -8.16 -12.79 0.10
N ALA A 18 -8.98 -13.84 0.29
CA ALA A 18 -8.77 -15.12 -0.35
C ALA A 18 -8.91 -15.05 -1.89
N GLU A 19 -9.88 -14.29 -2.39
CA GLU A 19 -10.03 -14.06 -3.84
C GLU A 19 -8.84 -13.30 -4.42
N ILE A 20 -8.38 -12.26 -3.72
CA ILE A 20 -7.18 -11.49 -4.06
C ILE A 20 -5.95 -12.40 -4.15
N ASP A 21 -5.75 -13.30 -3.19
CA ASP A 21 -4.64 -14.25 -3.20
C ASP A 21 -4.71 -15.24 -4.37
N ALA A 22 -5.90 -15.76 -4.66
CA ALA A 22 -6.12 -16.63 -5.82
C ALA A 22 -5.81 -15.91 -7.15
N ASP A 23 -6.15 -14.63 -7.25
CA ASP A 23 -5.87 -13.79 -8.41
C ASP A 23 -4.36 -13.53 -8.57
N LEU A 24 -3.64 -13.25 -7.48
CA LEU A 24 -2.18 -13.08 -7.50
C LEU A 24 -1.47 -14.34 -8.00
N VAL A 25 -1.86 -15.52 -7.52
CA VAL A 25 -1.32 -16.81 -8.00
C VAL A 25 -1.57 -16.98 -9.49
N ARG A 26 -2.78 -16.62 -9.96
CA ARG A 26 -3.12 -16.70 -11.38
C ARG A 26 -2.27 -15.73 -12.22
N PHE A 27 -2.01 -14.52 -11.74
CA PHE A 27 -1.17 -13.56 -12.47
C PHE A 27 0.32 -13.89 -12.44
N ALA A 28 0.82 -14.52 -11.37
CA ALA A 28 2.19 -15.01 -11.29
C ALA A 28 2.53 -16.03 -12.40
N THR A 29 1.52 -16.69 -12.97
CA THR A 29 1.68 -17.61 -14.11
C THR A 29 1.66 -16.93 -15.49
N TYR A 30 1.45 -15.61 -15.57
CA TYR A 30 1.37 -14.86 -16.83
C TYR A 30 2.42 -13.72 -16.93
N THR A 31 3.38 -13.84 -17.85
CA THR A 31 4.43 -12.84 -18.11
C THR A 31 4.06 -11.85 -19.23
N GLN A 32 3.22 -10.85 -18.95
CA GLN A 32 2.98 -9.71 -19.85
C GLN A 32 2.93 -8.37 -19.10
N HIS A 33 3.16 -7.24 -19.78
CA HIS A 33 3.10 -5.90 -19.16
C HIS A 33 1.73 -5.57 -18.52
N LYS A 34 0.61 -6.03 -19.11
CA LYS A 34 -0.73 -5.94 -18.49
C LYS A 34 -0.82 -6.71 -17.16
N SER A 35 0.00 -7.74 -16.96
CA SER A 35 0.09 -8.49 -15.71
C SER A 35 0.73 -7.67 -14.60
N ALA A 36 1.77 -6.87 -14.90
CA ALA A 36 2.50 -6.09 -13.89
C ALA A 36 1.60 -5.05 -13.20
N TRP A 37 0.82 -4.29 -13.97
CA TRP A 37 -0.17 -3.37 -13.41
C TRP A 37 -1.25 -4.11 -12.60
N ARG A 38 -1.77 -5.24 -13.11
CA ARG A 38 -2.76 -6.06 -12.39
C ARG A 38 -2.21 -6.57 -11.06
N ILE A 39 -1.00 -7.12 -11.04
CA ILE A 39 -0.35 -7.60 -9.82
C ILE A 39 -0.17 -6.46 -8.83
N ALA A 40 0.35 -5.30 -9.27
CA ALA A 40 0.54 -4.15 -8.40
C ALA A 40 -0.81 -3.63 -7.84
N ALA A 41 -1.87 -3.58 -8.64
CA ALA A 41 -3.20 -3.15 -8.21
C ALA A 41 -3.83 -4.15 -7.23
N THR A 42 -3.69 -5.45 -7.50
CA THR A 42 -4.18 -6.52 -6.63
C THR A 42 -3.43 -6.53 -5.29
N LEU A 43 -2.10 -6.33 -5.28
CA LEU A 43 -1.33 -6.19 -4.04
C LEU A 43 -1.71 -4.92 -3.25
N ALA A 44 -1.96 -3.80 -3.92
CA ALA A 44 -2.43 -2.58 -3.25
C ALA A 44 -3.79 -2.80 -2.58
N ASN A 45 -4.73 -3.46 -3.27
CA ASN A 45 -6.03 -3.85 -2.69
C ASN A 45 -5.85 -4.79 -1.50
N LYS A 46 -4.94 -5.77 -1.61
CA LYS A 46 -4.60 -6.69 -0.52
C LYS A 46 -4.15 -5.93 0.72
N GLY A 47 -3.24 -4.97 0.55
CA GLY A 47 -2.75 -4.10 1.62
C GLY A 47 -3.89 -3.38 2.33
N LEU A 48 -4.78 -2.72 1.58
CA LEU A 48 -5.95 -2.02 2.13
C LEU A 48 -6.89 -2.95 2.91
N THR A 49 -7.20 -4.14 2.36
CA THR A 49 -8.05 -5.12 3.06
C THR A 49 -7.41 -5.58 4.37
N LEU A 50 -6.09 -5.79 4.41
CA LEU A 50 -5.37 -6.15 5.63
C LEU A 50 -5.37 -5.01 6.66
N MET A 51 -5.25 -3.74 6.22
CA MET A 51 -5.39 -2.57 7.08
C MET A 51 -6.79 -2.51 7.73
N HIS A 52 -7.84 -2.78 6.94
CA HIS A 52 -9.21 -2.83 7.45
C HIS A 52 -9.45 -3.99 8.41
N LEU A 53 -8.69 -5.09 8.28
CA LEU A 53 -8.71 -6.22 9.20
C LEU A 53 -7.83 -6.02 10.44
N GLU A 54 -7.17 -4.86 10.57
CA GLU A 54 -6.15 -4.58 11.60
C GLU A 54 -4.97 -5.57 11.58
N ARG A 55 -4.74 -6.24 10.43
CA ARG A 55 -3.63 -7.18 10.18
C ARG A 55 -2.42 -6.42 9.63
N TYR A 56 -1.95 -5.45 10.42
CA TYR A 56 -0.98 -4.44 9.98
C TYR A 56 0.35 -5.04 9.52
N GLU A 57 0.90 -6.03 10.22
CA GLU A 57 2.15 -6.70 9.85
C GLU A 57 2.09 -7.35 8.47
N GLU A 58 0.97 -8.00 8.14
CA GLU A 58 0.77 -8.62 6.83
C GLU A 58 0.60 -7.54 5.75
N GLY A 59 -0.13 -6.47 6.05
CA GLY A 59 -0.26 -5.31 5.16
C GLY A 59 1.10 -4.68 4.83
N ILE A 60 1.98 -4.54 5.83
CA ILE A 60 3.36 -4.05 5.67
C ILE A 60 4.15 -4.97 4.74
N ALA A 61 4.08 -6.29 4.94
CA ALA A 61 4.80 -7.26 4.11
C ALA A 61 4.38 -7.17 2.63
N VAL A 62 3.07 -7.04 2.38
CA VAL A 62 2.53 -6.88 1.03
C VAL A 62 2.99 -5.56 0.39
N CYS A 63 2.93 -4.45 1.14
CA CYS A 63 3.39 -3.15 0.64
C CYS A 63 4.89 -3.18 0.30
N ALA A 64 5.71 -3.80 1.16
CA ALA A 64 7.14 -3.97 0.91
C ALA A 64 7.40 -4.81 -0.36
N GLU A 65 6.58 -5.82 -0.63
CA GLU A 65 6.68 -6.61 -1.85
C GLU A 65 6.36 -5.80 -3.11
N VAL A 66 5.32 -4.94 -3.08
CA VAL A 66 5.02 -4.01 -4.18
C VAL A 66 6.23 -3.12 -4.49
N VAL A 67 6.79 -2.49 -3.45
CA VAL A 67 7.95 -1.60 -3.60
C VAL A 67 9.16 -2.37 -4.15
N ARG A 68 9.40 -3.58 -3.65
CA ARG A 68 10.52 -4.43 -4.11
C ARG A 68 10.39 -4.86 -5.57
N LEU A 69 9.18 -5.23 -6.00
CA LEU A 69 8.95 -5.75 -7.37
C LEU A 69 8.82 -4.64 -8.40
N TYR A 70 8.28 -3.49 -8.01
CA TYR A 70 7.83 -2.46 -8.94
C TYR A 70 8.43 -1.07 -8.70
N GLY A 71 9.22 -0.88 -7.64
CA GLY A 71 9.70 0.43 -7.21
C GLY A 71 10.55 1.20 -8.23
N ASP A 72 11.17 0.51 -9.19
CA ASP A 72 12.02 1.11 -10.22
C ASP A 72 11.33 1.15 -11.61
N ARG A 73 10.05 0.77 -11.69
CA ARG A 73 9.32 0.71 -12.98
C ARG A 73 8.89 2.11 -13.42
N PRO A 74 9.27 2.58 -14.62
CA PRO A 74 8.94 3.94 -15.06
C PRO A 74 7.46 4.12 -15.47
N ASP A 75 6.68 3.03 -15.53
CA ASP A 75 5.28 3.06 -15.94
C ASP A 75 4.42 3.90 -14.98
N ALA A 76 3.83 5.00 -15.46
CA ALA A 76 3.07 5.93 -14.62
C ALA A 76 1.96 5.27 -13.76
N PRO A 77 1.15 4.32 -14.28
CA PRO A 77 0.17 3.62 -13.45
C PRO A 77 0.80 2.76 -12.34
N ILE A 78 2.00 2.21 -12.56
CA ILE A 78 2.71 1.42 -11.56
C ILE A 78 3.30 2.33 -10.48
N GLN A 79 3.79 3.51 -10.87
CA GLN A 79 4.32 4.49 -9.93
C GLN A 79 3.26 4.97 -8.93
N VAL A 80 2.00 5.15 -9.38
CA VAL A 80 0.86 5.45 -8.48
C VAL A 80 0.65 4.34 -7.45
N LEU A 81 0.76 3.08 -7.85
CA LEU A 81 0.59 1.93 -6.96
C LEU A 81 1.74 1.80 -5.95
N VAL A 82 2.99 2.05 -6.39
CA VAL A 82 4.16 2.08 -5.51
C VAL A 82 4.04 3.21 -4.48
N ALA A 83 3.61 4.40 -4.90
CA ALA A 83 3.38 5.52 -3.99
C ALA A 83 2.29 5.19 -2.95
N GLY A 84 1.18 4.58 -3.39
CA GLY A 84 0.12 4.11 -2.50
C GLY A 84 0.61 3.07 -1.48
N ALA A 85 1.42 2.10 -1.92
CA ALA A 85 2.00 1.09 -1.03
C ALA A 85 2.91 1.70 0.06
N LEU A 86 3.77 2.66 -0.29
CA LEU A 86 4.61 3.36 0.69
C LEU A 86 3.79 4.16 1.70
N LEU A 87 2.73 4.84 1.25
CA LEU A 87 1.82 5.57 2.13
C LEU A 87 1.13 4.62 3.12
N GLN A 88 0.57 3.50 2.64
CA GLN A 88 -0.10 2.52 3.48
C GLN A 88 0.86 1.84 4.45
N GLN A 89 2.07 1.51 4.01
CA GLN A 89 3.12 0.98 4.88
C GLN A 89 3.41 1.92 6.06
N GLY A 90 3.54 3.22 5.80
CA GLY A 90 3.75 4.20 6.87
C GLY A 90 2.57 4.30 7.83
N ILE A 91 1.33 4.24 7.32
CA ILE A 91 0.11 4.24 8.17
C ILE A 91 0.08 3.00 9.06
N ALA A 92 0.37 1.82 8.50
CA ALA A 92 0.43 0.56 9.24
C ALA A 92 1.49 0.56 10.33
N LEU A 93 2.70 1.02 10.01
CA LEU A 93 3.79 1.15 10.97
C LEU A 93 3.43 2.15 12.09
N SER A 94 2.75 3.24 11.75
CA SER A 94 2.26 4.21 12.74
C SER A 94 1.21 3.59 13.68
N ALA A 95 0.28 2.81 13.13
CA ALA A 95 -0.74 2.09 13.92
C ALA A 95 -0.12 1.08 14.90
N LEU A 96 1.02 0.49 14.53
CA LEU A 96 1.81 -0.41 15.39
C LEU A 96 2.75 0.32 16.37
N GLY A 97 2.78 1.66 16.35
CA GLY A 97 3.71 2.47 17.17
C GLY A 97 5.16 2.45 16.71
N ARG A 98 5.46 1.92 15.51
CA ARG A 98 6.79 1.87 14.91
C ARG A 98 7.08 3.16 14.13
N LEU A 99 7.10 4.28 14.86
CA LEU A 99 7.10 5.62 14.29
C LEU A 99 8.34 5.92 13.43
N ASP A 100 9.53 5.45 13.82
CA ASP A 100 10.76 5.65 13.04
C ASP A 100 10.67 4.99 11.66
N GLU A 101 10.13 3.77 11.60
CA GLU A 101 9.96 3.04 10.35
C GLU A 101 8.84 3.66 9.49
N ALA A 102 7.78 4.16 10.13
CA ALA A 102 6.74 4.90 9.43
C ALA A 102 7.30 6.17 8.78
N LEU A 103 8.15 6.91 9.50
CA LEU A 103 8.82 8.09 9.00
C LEU A 103 9.67 7.77 7.76
N LEU A 104 10.47 6.70 7.82
CA LEU A 104 11.26 6.23 6.69
C LEU A 104 10.41 5.89 5.46
N ALA A 105 9.24 5.27 5.67
CA ALA A 105 8.31 4.96 4.57
C ALA A 105 7.74 6.24 3.92
N TYR A 106 7.35 7.23 4.73
CA TYR A 106 6.87 8.52 4.22
C TYR A 106 8.00 9.31 3.54
N GLU A 107 9.21 9.27 4.07
CA GLU A 107 10.37 9.91 3.44
C GLU A 107 10.70 9.28 2.09
N ASP A 108 10.65 7.95 1.97
CA ASP A 108 10.88 7.28 0.68
C ASP A 108 9.80 7.65 -0.35
N LEU A 109 8.53 7.72 0.07
CA LEU A 109 7.42 8.23 -0.75
C LEU A 109 7.73 9.65 -1.28
N LEU A 110 8.12 10.57 -0.40
CA LEU A 110 8.38 11.96 -0.79
C LEU A 110 9.67 12.12 -1.60
N ARG A 111 10.68 11.30 -1.33
CA ARG A 111 11.93 11.31 -2.09
C ARG A 111 11.72 10.83 -3.52
N ARG A 112 10.87 9.82 -3.72
CA ARG A 112 10.59 9.25 -5.06
C ARG A 112 9.56 10.06 -5.83
N PHE A 113 8.55 10.60 -5.16
CA PHE A 113 7.35 11.16 -5.80
C PHE A 113 7.04 12.61 -5.43
N GLY A 114 7.86 13.24 -4.59
CA GLY A 114 7.60 14.57 -4.06
C GLY A 114 7.59 15.68 -5.10
N ASP A 115 8.30 15.51 -6.22
CA ASP A 115 8.26 16.43 -7.35
C ASP A 115 7.16 16.01 -8.34
N VAL A 116 5.91 16.27 -7.92
CA VAL A 116 4.70 15.77 -8.58
C VAL A 116 4.26 16.58 -9.80
N ALA A 117 5.10 17.48 -10.32
CA ALA A 117 4.73 18.52 -11.28
C ALA A 117 4.15 18.00 -12.63
N GLY A 118 4.11 16.68 -12.86
CA GLY A 118 3.55 16.06 -14.06
C GLY A 118 2.47 14.99 -13.87
N ASN A 119 2.06 14.61 -12.64
CA ASN A 119 1.08 13.53 -12.46
C ASN A 119 0.05 13.82 -11.35
N PRO A 120 -1.20 14.20 -11.70
CA PRO A 120 -2.24 14.50 -10.71
C PRO A 120 -2.61 13.30 -9.83
N ASP A 121 -2.47 12.07 -10.34
CA ASP A 121 -2.83 10.85 -9.60
C ASP A 121 -1.89 10.60 -8.40
N LEU A 122 -0.69 11.20 -8.40
CA LEU A 122 0.26 11.13 -7.29
C LEU A 122 0.10 12.28 -6.29
N ALA A 123 -0.58 13.37 -6.66
CA ALA A 123 -0.61 14.59 -5.88
C ALA A 123 -1.27 14.38 -4.51
N GLU A 124 -2.39 13.67 -4.47
CA GLU A 124 -3.12 13.35 -3.23
C GLU A 124 -2.31 12.44 -2.31
N VAL A 125 -1.69 11.39 -2.85
CA VAL A 125 -0.87 10.44 -2.09
C VAL A 125 0.33 11.16 -1.45
N VAL A 126 1.01 12.01 -2.23
CA VAL A 126 2.16 12.80 -1.76
C VAL A 126 1.74 13.84 -0.73
N ALA A 127 0.62 14.54 -0.94
CA ALA A 127 0.09 15.50 0.03
C ALA A 127 -0.22 14.84 1.37
N THR A 128 -0.87 13.67 1.33
CA THR A 128 -1.18 12.87 2.52
C THR A 128 0.10 12.40 3.21
N GLY A 129 1.08 11.89 2.47
CA GLY A 129 2.38 11.50 3.00
C GLY A 129 3.12 12.65 3.69
N ARG A 130 3.07 13.87 3.13
CA ARG A 130 3.65 15.08 3.76
C ARG A 130 2.98 15.40 5.09
N GLN A 131 1.65 15.33 5.13
CA GLN A 131 0.88 15.62 6.33
C GLN A 131 1.19 14.62 7.43
N LEU A 132 1.16 13.32 7.11
CA LEU A 132 1.40 12.26 8.09
C LEU A 132 2.83 12.28 8.62
N ARG A 133 3.83 12.49 7.74
CA ARG A 133 5.22 12.69 8.16
C ARG A 133 5.37 13.84 9.17
N GLY A 134 4.66 14.95 8.97
CA GLY A 134 4.70 16.10 9.87
C GLY A 134 3.90 15.93 11.17
N SER A 135 3.08 14.89 11.26
CA SER A 135 2.24 14.62 12.44
C SER A 135 2.90 13.66 13.43
N SER A 136 3.96 12.95 13.03
CA SER A 136 4.76 12.11 13.92
C SER A 136 5.69 12.99 14.78
N PRO A 137 5.62 12.91 16.11
CA PRO A 137 6.51 13.67 16.99
C PRO A 137 7.95 13.17 16.80
N ALA A 138 8.88 14.13 16.65
CA ALA A 138 10.32 13.89 16.63
C ALA A 138 10.88 13.58 18.02
#